data_AF-B6IEW3-F1
#
_entry.id   AF-B6IEW3-F1
#
_cell.length_a   1.000
_cell.length_b   1.000
_cell.length_c   1.000
_cell.angle_alpha   90.00
_cell.angle_beta   90.00
_cell.angle_gamma   90.00
#
_symmetry.space_group_name_H-M   'P 1'
#
loop_
_entity.id
_entity.type
_entity.pdbx_description
1 polymer ?
#
loop_
_entity_poly.entity_id
_entity_poly.type
_entity_poly.pdbx_seq_one_letter_code
_entity_poly.pdbx_strand_id
1 'polypeptide(L)'
;MVPYPSQLTSMFPTLCILMYIALGLSMVSLLCFMVAFLLVRKDDYSGKVKFLLHLIAGSSLLIVLLVVVTIALAGSNLAFNVALGYSVWFCVASAIISAANALISEYIVGKKFD
;
A
#
# COMPACT_ATOMS: atom_id res chain seq x y z
N MET A 1 -27.86 16.81 -2.64
CA MET A 1 -27.49 15.48 -3.17
C MET A 1 -27.08 15.71 -4.61
N VAL A 2 -25.78 15.69 -4.91
CA VAL A 2 -25.28 15.90 -6.27
C VAL A 2 -25.53 14.60 -7.04
N PRO A 3 -26.25 14.61 -8.19
CA PRO A 3 -26.61 13.40 -8.90
C PRO A 3 -25.37 12.84 -9.60
N TYR A 4 -24.85 11.74 -9.07
CA TYR A 4 -23.87 10.92 -9.78
C TYR A 4 -24.59 10.10 -10.87
N PRO A 5 -24.03 9.99 -12.08
CA PRO A 5 -24.55 9.07 -13.09
C PRO A 5 -24.56 7.65 -12.52
N SER A 6 -25.59 6.86 -12.85
CA SER A 6 -25.91 5.55 -12.25
C SER A 6 -24.76 4.53 -12.25
N GLN A 7 -23.77 4.69 -13.12
CA GLN A 7 -22.56 3.86 -13.17
C GLN A 7 -21.52 4.19 -12.08
N LEU A 8 -21.48 5.43 -11.58
CA LEU A 8 -20.60 5.79 -10.46
C LEU A 8 -21.11 5.21 -9.13
N THR A 9 -22.43 5.07 -8.98
CA THR A 9 -23.07 4.55 -7.75
C THR A 9 -22.80 3.07 -7.48
N SER A 10 -22.58 2.24 -8.49
CA SER A 10 -22.25 0.82 -8.31
C SER A 10 -20.75 0.56 -8.12
N MET A 11 -19.89 1.46 -8.60
CA MET A 11 -18.44 1.34 -8.51
C MET A 11 -17.88 1.94 -7.21
N PHE A 12 -18.49 3.00 -6.69
CA PHE A 12 -18.10 3.63 -5.42
C PHE A 12 -17.91 2.62 -4.25
N PRO A 13 -18.83 1.66 -4.04
CA PRO A 13 -18.66 0.61 -3.02
C PRO A 13 -17.41 -0.25 -3.27
N THR A 14 -17.13 -0.62 -4.52
CA THR A 14 -15.96 -1.42 -4.89
C THR A 14 -14.66 -0.68 -4.63
N LEU A 15 -14.58 0.61 -5.00
CA LEU A 15 -13.44 1.48 -4.69
C LEU A 15 -13.22 1.61 -3.17
N CYS A 16 -14.29 1.78 -2.39
CA CYS A 16 -14.22 1.83 -0.94
C CYS A 16 -13.69 0.52 -0.35
N ILE A 17 -14.18 -0.64 -0.81
CA ILE A 17 -13.72 -1.95 -0.35
C ILE A 17 -12.23 -2.14 -0.64
N LEU A 18 -11.77 -1.79 -1.85
CA LEU A 18 -10.35 -1.89 -2.22
C LEU A 18 -9.47 -1.02 -1.31
N MET A 19 -9.91 0.21 -1.02
CA MET A 19 -9.20 1.12 -0.12
C MET A 19 -9.18 0.61 1.32
N TYR A 20 -10.28 0.03 1.83
CA TYR A 20 -10.31 -0.58 3.16
C TYR A 20 -9.40 -1.80 3.27
N ILE A 21 -9.30 -2.62 2.21
CA ILE A 21 -8.36 -3.74 2.15
C ILE A 21 -6.92 -3.22 2.18
N ALA A 22 -6.60 -2.18 1.38
CA ALA A 22 -5.28 -1.56 1.39
C ALA A 22 -4.94 -0.96 2.77
N LEU A 23 -5.91 -0.34 3.45
CA LEU A 23 -5.77 0.16 4.82
C LEU A 23 -5.46 -0.99 5.78
N GLY A 24 -6.24 -2.08 5.73
CA GLY A 24 -6.02 -3.27 6.57
C GLY A 24 -4.63 -3.85 6.36
N LEU A 25 -4.18 -3.98 5.12
CA LEU A 25 -2.84 -4.46 4.81
C LEU A 25 -1.75 -3.52 5.32
N SER A 26 -1.96 -2.20 5.24
CA SER A 26 -0.99 -1.22 5.74
C SER A 26 -0.83 -1.31 7.26
N MET A 27 -1.92 -1.55 8.00
CA MET A 27 -1.86 -1.79 9.45
C MET A 27 -1.12 -3.08 9.80
N VAL A 28 -1.37 -4.16 9.07
CA VAL A 28 -0.64 -5.43 9.24
C VAL A 28 0.85 -5.26 8.95
N SER A 29 1.19 -4.53 7.88
CA SER A 29 2.57 -4.22 7.53
C SER A 29 3.27 -3.39 8.61
N LEU A 30 2.56 -2.44 9.21
CA LEU A 30 3.06 -1.61 10.31
C LEU A 30 3.30 -2.43 11.58
N LEU A 31 2.39 -3.34 11.91
CA LEU A 31 2.57 -4.29 13.02
C LEU A 31 3.77 -5.21 12.78
N CYS A 32 3.94 -5.74 11.57
CA CYS A 32 5.13 -6.52 11.21
C CYS A 32 6.40 -5.68 11.37
N PHE A 33 6.40 -4.41 10.94
CA PHE A 33 7.56 -3.53 11.10
C PHE A 33 7.91 -3.30 12.57
N MET A 34 6.91 -3.06 13.44
CA MET A 34 7.10 -2.95 14.89
C MET A 34 7.73 -4.22 15.49
N VAL A 35 7.23 -5.40 15.09
CA VAL A 35 7.76 -6.69 15.55
C VAL A 35 9.19 -6.91 15.05
N ALA A 36 9.48 -6.61 13.79
CA ALA A 36 10.83 -6.68 13.24
C ALA A 36 11.79 -5.76 14.00
N PHE A 37 11.37 -4.53 14.30
CA PHE A 37 12.16 -3.57 15.07
C PHE A 37 12.45 -4.06 16.49
N LEU A 38 11.45 -4.63 17.16
CA LEU A 38 11.62 -5.21 18.50
C LEU A 38 12.56 -6.42 18.49
N LEU A 39 12.45 -7.30 17.48
CA LEU A 39 13.36 -8.45 17.34
C LEU A 39 14.80 -8.02 17.06
N VAL A 40 15.02 -7.06 16.15
CA VAL A 40 16.37 -6.52 15.87
C VAL A 40 17.02 -5.97 17.13
N ARG A 41 16.23 -5.34 18.02
CA ARG A 41 16.72 -4.79 19.27
C ARG A 41 17.01 -5.85 20.33
N LYS A 42 16.42 -7.05 20.23
CA LYS A 42 16.50 -8.10 21.26
C LYS A 42 17.52 -9.20 20.95
N ASP A 43 17.55 -9.69 19.71
CA ASP A 43 18.23 -10.95 19.35
C ASP A 43 19.21 -10.81 18.16
N ASP A 44 19.65 -9.58 17.86
CA ASP A 44 20.45 -9.26 16.66
C ASP A 44 19.73 -9.68 15.35
N TYR A 45 20.37 -9.49 14.19
CA TYR A 45 19.79 -9.84 12.87
C TYR A 45 19.69 -11.36 12.70
N SER A 46 18.63 -11.96 13.23
CA SER A 46 18.31 -13.38 13.06
C SER A 46 17.57 -13.65 11.73
N GLY A 47 17.62 -14.88 11.22
CA GLY A 47 16.90 -15.30 10.01
C GLY A 47 15.38 -15.07 10.07
N LYS A 48 14.80 -14.99 11.28
CA LYS A 48 13.40 -14.60 11.49
C LYS A 48 13.11 -13.15 11.08
N VAL A 49 14.07 -12.25 11.28
CA VAL A 49 14.00 -10.84 10.84
C VAL A 49 14.07 -10.76 9.32
N LYS A 50 14.89 -11.59 8.66
CA LYS A 50 14.95 -11.70 7.19
C LYS A 50 13.59 -12.07 6.60
N PHE A 51 12.93 -13.07 7.17
CA PHE A 51 11.58 -13.47 6.75
C PHE A 51 10.55 -12.36 6.97
N LEU A 52 10.58 -11.68 8.13
CA LEU A 52 9.68 -10.56 8.40
C LEU A 52 9.89 -9.39 7.44
N LEU A 53 11.14 -9.02 7.14
CA LEU A 53 11.46 -7.95 6.20
C LEU A 53 11.02 -8.27 4.77
N HIS A 54 11.18 -9.54 4.34
CA HIS A 54 10.69 -9.97 3.03
C HIS A 54 9.16 -9.96 2.96
N LEU A 55 8.49 -10.35 4.05
CA LEU A 55 7.03 -10.29 4.16
C LEU A 55 6.51 -8.85 4.13
N ILE A 56 7.21 -7.90 4.77
CA ILE A 56 6.91 -6.45 4.72
C ILE A 56 7.11 -5.90 3.30
N ALA A 57 8.19 -6.28 2.61
CA ALA A 57 8.43 -5.88 1.23
C ALA A 57 7.31 -6.38 0.31
N GLY A 58 6.93 -7.65 0.45
CA GLY A 58 5.82 -8.26 -0.30
C GLY A 58 4.46 -7.60 -0.03
N SER A 59 4.12 -7.34 1.24
CA SER A 59 2.87 -6.65 1.60
C SER A 59 2.86 -5.21 1.07
N SER A 60 4.00 -4.53 1.10
CA SER A 60 4.11 -3.17 0.59
C SER A 60 3.91 -3.10 -0.93
N LEU A 61 4.50 -4.03 -1.70
CA LEU A 61 4.25 -4.13 -3.14
C LEU A 61 2.77 -4.44 -3.44
N LEU A 62 2.11 -5.28 -2.64
CA LEU A 62 0.69 -5.56 -2.80
C LEU A 62 -0.17 -4.32 -2.57
N ILE A 63 0.17 -3.48 -1.58
CA ILE A 63 -0.51 -2.21 -1.30
C ILE A 63 -0.37 -1.25 -2.49
N VAL A 64 0.84 -1.13 -3.07
CA VAL A 64 1.06 -0.31 -4.27
C VAL A 64 0.16 -0.77 -5.41
N LEU A 65 0.10 -2.09 -5.66
CA LEU A 65 -0.70 -2.66 -6.74
C LEU A 65 -2.19 -2.38 -6.52
N LEU A 66 -2.71 -2.57 -5.30
CA LEU A 66 -4.09 -2.24 -4.93
C LEU A 66 -4.41 -0.75 -5.13
N VAL A 67 -3.49 0.14 -4.75
CA VAL A 67 -3.67 1.59 -4.91
C VAL A 67 -3.68 1.98 -6.40
N VAL A 68 -2.76 1.43 -7.20
CA VAL A 68 -2.71 1.70 -8.64
C VAL A 68 -3.97 1.21 -9.35
N VAL A 69 -4.46 0.00 -9.02
CA VAL A 69 -5.71 -0.53 -9.57
C VAL A 69 -6.89 0.37 -9.20
N THR A 70 -6.97 0.82 -7.94
CA THR A 70 -8.00 1.76 -7.47
C THR A 70 -7.98 3.06 -8.29
N ILE A 71 -6.80 3.63 -8.52
CA ILE A 71 -6.64 4.87 -9.28
C ILE A 71 -6.97 4.67 -10.77
N ALA A 72 -6.54 3.56 -11.36
CA ALA A 72 -6.83 3.22 -12.75
C ALA A 72 -8.34 3.01 -12.98
N LEU A 73 -9.02 2.36 -12.04
CA LEU A 73 -10.48 2.19 -12.08
C LEU A 73 -11.22 3.53 -11.91
N ALA A 74 -10.73 4.40 -11.01
CA ALA A 74 -11.29 5.74 -10.85
C ALA A 74 -11.09 6.58 -12.13
N GLY A 75 -9.88 6.57 -12.69
CA GLY A 75 -9.49 7.36 -13.85
C GLY A 75 -10.19 6.93 -15.15
N SER A 76 -10.34 5.62 -15.38
CA SER A 76 -11.01 5.10 -16.58
C SER A 76 -12.50 5.42 -16.65
N ASN A 77 -13.12 5.73 -15.51
CA ASN A 77 -14.54 6.06 -15.39
C ASN A 77 -14.82 7.56 -15.22
N LEU A 78 -13.78 8.40 -15.12
CA LEU A 78 -13.95 9.85 -15.16
C LEU A 78 -14.17 10.29 -16.61
N ALA A 79 -15.30 10.91 -16.90
CA ALA A 79 -15.50 11.61 -18.16
C ALA A 79 -14.39 12.65 -18.35
N PHE A 80 -13.93 12.83 -19.59
CA PHE A 80 -12.75 13.59 -20.07
C PHE A 80 -12.60 15.08 -19.60
N ASN A 81 -13.39 15.55 -18.64
CA ASN A 81 -13.38 16.93 -18.15
C ASN A 81 -13.60 17.07 -16.63
N VAL A 82 -13.51 15.97 -15.87
CA VAL A 82 -13.59 16.01 -14.41
C VAL A 82 -12.18 15.98 -13.84
N ALA A 83 -11.83 16.98 -13.02
CA ALA A 83 -10.55 16.98 -12.32
C ALA A 83 -10.53 15.88 -11.25
N LEU A 84 -9.44 15.11 -11.19
CA LEU A 84 -9.20 14.16 -10.10
C LEU A 84 -9.11 14.94 -8.78
N GLY A 85 -9.87 14.50 -7.76
CA GLY A 85 -9.83 15.10 -6.44
C GLY A 85 -8.45 14.94 -5.77
N TYR A 86 -8.11 15.84 -4.85
CA TYR A 86 -6.85 15.80 -4.10
C TYR A 86 -6.59 14.46 -3.38
N SER A 87 -7.64 13.70 -3.04
CA SER A 87 -7.53 12.36 -2.44
C SER A 87 -6.77 11.36 -3.31
N VAL A 88 -6.86 11.46 -4.64
CA VAL A 88 -6.14 10.59 -5.57
C VAL A 88 -4.65 10.86 -5.50
N TRP A 89 -4.25 12.13 -5.41
CA TRP A 89 -2.84 12.51 -5.24
C TRP A 89 -2.26 12.04 -3.90
N PHE A 90 -3.05 12.05 -2.82
CA PHE A 90 -2.65 11.44 -1.55
C PHE A 90 -2.43 9.93 -1.69
N CYS A 91 -3.26 9.23 -2.47
CA CYS A 91 -3.07 7.80 -2.75
C CYS A 91 -1.77 7.55 -3.53
N VAL A 92 -1.46 8.38 -4.53
CA VAL A 92 -0.19 8.31 -5.28
C VAL A 92 1.01 8.51 -4.35
N ALA A 93 0.97 9.52 -3.48
CA ALA A 93 2.04 9.76 -2.50
C ALA A 93 2.21 8.56 -1.55
N SER A 94 1.11 7.98 -1.07
CA SER A 94 1.13 6.77 -0.24
C SER A 94 1.76 5.58 -0.97
N ALA A 95 1.46 5.39 -2.27
CA ALA A 95 2.03 4.32 -3.06
C ALA A 95 3.55 4.49 -3.25
N ILE A 96 4.01 5.72 -3.49
CA ILE A 96 5.45 6.03 -3.61
C ILE A 96 6.18 5.72 -2.29
N ILE A 97 5.62 6.13 -1.15
CA ILE A 97 6.20 5.86 0.17
C ILE A 97 6.25 4.35 0.45
N SER A 98 5.18 3.62 0.08
CA SER A 98 5.14 2.16 0.23
C SER A 98 6.21 1.48 -0.65
N ALA A 99 6.37 1.90 -1.91
CA ALA A 99 7.41 1.39 -2.79
C ALA A 99 8.83 1.65 -2.25
N ALA A 100 9.07 2.85 -1.71
CA ALA A 100 10.34 3.18 -1.06
C ALA A 100 10.61 2.27 0.15
N ASN A 101 9.61 2.00 0.99
CA ASN A 101 9.74 1.08 2.12
C ASN A 101 10.07 -0.36 1.70
N ALA A 102 9.54 -0.83 0.57
CA ALA A 102 9.87 -2.14 0.02
C ALA A 102 11.35 -2.21 -0.39
N LEU A 103 11.81 -1.22 -1.17
CA LEU A 103 13.20 -1.14 -1.63
C LEU A 103 14.19 -1.06 -0.47
N ILE A 104 13.90 -0.25 0.54
CA ILE A 104 14.76 -0.12 1.73
C ILE A 104 14.78 -1.44 2.51
N SER A 105 13.64 -2.12 2.65
CA SER A 105 13.58 -3.43 3.34
C SER A 105 14.41 -4.49 2.61
N GLU A 106 14.31 -4.57 1.28
CA GLU A 106 15.13 -5.48 0.48
C GLU A 106 16.62 -5.13 0.53
N TYR A 107 16.96 -3.83 0.50
CA TYR A 107 18.34 -3.38 0.63
C TYR A 107 18.97 -3.78 1.97
N ILE A 108 18.23 -3.65 3.08
CA ILE A 108 18.69 -4.09 4.40
C ILE A 108 18.88 -5.60 4.44
N VAL A 109 17.97 -6.35 3.80
CA VAL A 109 18.08 -7.81 3.69
C VAL A 109 19.33 -8.21 2.91
N GLY A 110 19.61 -7.58 1.78
CA GLY A 110 20.80 -7.87 0.97
C GLY A 110 22.10 -7.51 1.69
N LYS A 111 22.15 -6.35 2.37
CA LYS A 111 23.41 -5.88 2.99
C LYS A 111 23.80 -6.59 4.29
N LYS A 112 22.82 -7.11 5.06
CA LYS A 112 23.09 -7.70 6.39
C LYS A 112 23.00 -9.22 6.45
N PHE A 113 22.58 -9.87 5.37
CA PHE A 113 22.44 -11.33 5.31
C PHE A 113 23.21 -11.96 4.14
N ASP A 114 24.08 -11.20 3.47
CA ASP A 114 25.24 -11.70 2.70
C ASP A 114 26.48 -11.72 3.62
#